data_AF-A0A661YN93-F1
#
_entry.id   AF-A0A661YN93-F1
#
_cell.length_a   1.000
_cell.length_b   1.000
_cell.length_c   1.000
_cell.angle_alpha   90.00
_cell.angle_beta   90.00
_cell.angle_gamma   90.00
#
_symmetry.space_group_name_H-M   'P 1'
#
loop_
_entity.id
_entity.type
_entity.pdbx_description
1 polymer ?
#
loop_
_entity_poly.entity_id
_entity_poly.type
_entity_poly.pdbx_seq_one_letter_code
_entity_poly.pdbx_strand_id
1 'polypeptide(L)'
;MEKHILSKSTFIKGHQCLKALYLHKERPFLRDKLSAEQRAKFKRGHKVGDMAQQLFPGGIDVSPKSPSQYQKSAIRTQELIAEGQSIIYEAT
;
A
#
# COMPACT_ATOMS: atom_id res chain seq x y z
N MET A 1 -15.21 0.70 -13.97
CA MET A 1 -14.55 1.05 -12.69
C MET A 1 -13.18 1.62 -12.99
N GLU A 2 -12.87 2.77 -12.42
CA GLU A 2 -11.64 3.52 -12.75
C GLU A 2 -10.38 2.76 -12.31
N LYS A 3 -9.41 2.69 -13.21
CA LYS A 3 -8.10 2.11 -12.93
C LYS A 3 -7.40 2.99 -11.88
N HIS A 4 -6.91 2.40 -10.80
CA HIS A 4 -6.13 3.14 -9.81
C HIS A 4 -4.77 3.55 -10.39
N ILE A 5 -4.67 4.77 -10.94
CA ILE A 5 -3.50 5.24 -11.70
C ILE A 5 -2.35 5.65 -10.77
N LEU A 6 -2.63 6.22 -9.59
CA LEU A 6 -1.62 6.79 -8.69
C LEU A 6 -1.70 6.19 -7.29
N SER A 7 -0.60 5.65 -6.77
CA SER A 7 -0.42 5.44 -5.33
C SER A 7 -0.03 6.73 -4.62
N LYS A 8 -0.13 6.77 -3.29
CA LYS A 8 0.33 7.88 -2.43
C LYS A 8 1.73 8.37 -2.82
N SER A 9 2.69 7.45 -2.95
CA SER A 9 4.08 7.78 -3.32
C SER A 9 4.17 8.41 -4.72
N THR A 10 3.39 7.90 -5.69
CA THR A 10 3.39 8.48 -7.05
C THR A 10 2.63 9.80 -7.14
N PHE A 11 1.60 10.00 -6.31
CA PHE A 11 0.92 11.29 -6.19
C PHE A 11 1.88 12.37 -5.69
N ILE A 12 2.58 12.12 -4.57
CA ILE A 12 3.58 13.06 -4.03
C ILE A 12 4.66 13.36 -5.07
N LYS A 13 5.15 12.32 -5.78
CA LYS A 13 6.15 12.50 -6.85
C LYS A 13 5.62 13.37 -8.00
N GLY A 14 4.37 13.17 -8.41
CA GLY A 14 3.73 13.99 -9.45
C GLY A 14 3.52 15.44 -9.02
N HIS A 15 3.11 15.63 -7.77
CA HIS A 15 2.95 16.95 -7.16
C HIS A 15 4.29 17.72 -7.10
N GLN A 16 5.39 17.03 -6.80
CA GLN A 16 6.73 17.63 -6.80
C GLN A 16 7.27 17.88 -8.22
N CYS A 17 7.08 16.92 -9.14
CA CYS A 17 7.57 17.02 -10.51
C CYS A 17 6.85 16.03 -11.43
N LEU A 18 6.08 16.54 -12.39
CA LEU A 18 5.36 15.72 -13.38
C LEU A 18 6.29 14.84 -14.22
N LYS A 19 7.47 15.35 -14.61
CA LYS A 19 8.48 14.57 -15.35
C LYS A 19 9.01 13.38 -14.51
N ALA A 20 9.19 13.58 -13.20
CA ALA A 20 9.62 12.51 -12.31
C ALA A 20 8.54 11.42 -12.18
N LEU A 21 7.26 11.79 -12.11
CA LEU A 21 6.15 10.83 -12.15
C LEU A 21 6.14 10.04 -13.46
N TYR A 22 6.23 10.73 -14.61
CA TYR A 22 6.25 10.10 -15.93
C TYR A 22 7.37 9.06 -16.05
N LEU A 23 8.61 9.44 -15.74
CA LEU A 23 9.75 8.53 -15.78
C LEU A 23 9.56 7.35 -14.81
N HIS A 24 9.01 7.60 -13.62
CA HIS A 24 8.76 6.54 -12.66
C HIS A 24 7.72 5.52 -13.16
N LYS A 25 6.67 5.95 -13.87
CA LYS A 25 5.60 5.07 -14.36
C LYS A 25 5.98 4.38 -15.68
N GLU A 26 6.42 5.15 -16.66
CA GLU A 26 6.64 4.69 -18.03
C GLU A 26 8.06 4.14 -18.27
N ARG A 27 9.03 4.48 -17.40
CA ARG A 27 10.42 4.01 -17.51
C ARG A 27 10.91 3.41 -16.17
N PRO A 28 10.30 2.31 -15.69
CA PRO A 28 10.60 1.74 -14.37
C PRO A 28 12.06 1.30 -14.20
N PHE A 29 12.78 1.02 -15.29
CA PHE A 29 14.20 0.68 -15.28
C PHE A 29 15.11 1.86 -14.87
N LEU A 30 14.60 3.10 -14.89
CA LEU A 30 15.30 4.30 -14.40
C LEU A 30 15.05 4.58 -12.91
N ARG A 31 14.23 3.77 -12.21
CA ARG A 31 13.95 4.01 -10.79
C ARG A 31 15.20 3.75 -9.96
N ASP A 32 15.45 4.66 -9.03
CA ASP A 32 16.48 4.46 -8.02
C ASP A 32 16.21 3.19 -7.20
N LYS A 33 17.26 2.43 -6.95
CA LYS A 33 17.18 1.30 -6.02
C LYS A 33 16.99 1.84 -4.61
N LEU A 34 16.16 1.18 -3.82
CA LEU A 34 16.06 1.48 -2.39
C LEU A 34 17.42 1.29 -1.73
N SER A 35 17.89 2.34 -1.04
CA SER A 35 19.11 2.24 -0.23
C SER A 35 18.90 1.24 0.92
N ALA A 36 20.00 0.70 1.46
CA ALA A 36 19.94 -0.19 2.62
C ALA A 36 19.25 0.47 3.82
N GLU A 37 19.53 1.76 4.03
CA GLU A 37 18.92 2.56 5.10
C GLU A 37 17.40 2.74 4.89
N GLN A 38 16.96 3.08 3.68
CA GLN A 38 15.54 3.20 3.35
C GLN A 38 14.81 1.87 3.55
N ARG A 39 15.40 0.76 3.10
CA ARG A 39 14.85 -0.58 3.30
C ARG A 39 14.73 -0.92 4.79
N ALA A 40 15.73 -0.56 5.59
CA ALA A 40 15.70 -0.77 7.03
C ALA A 40 14.60 0.06 7.71
N LYS A 41 14.39 1.32 7.30
CA LYS A 41 13.28 2.15 7.78
C LYS A 41 11.92 1.51 7.48
N PHE A 42 11.70 1.04 6.26
CA PHE A 42 10.44 0.37 5.89
C PHE A 42 10.22 -0.93 6.67
N LYS A 43 11.26 -1.77 6.78
CA LYS A 43 11.17 -3.02 7.55
C LYS A 43 10.81 -2.78 9.02
N ARG A 44 11.38 -1.74 9.64
CA ARG A 44 11.00 -1.35 11.00
C ARG A 44 9.53 -0.91 11.08
N GLY A 45 9.07 -0.09 10.13
CA GLY A 45 7.68 0.33 10.05
C GLY A 45 6.70 -0.85 9.97
N HIS A 46 6.95 -1.79 9.06
CA HIS A 46 6.13 -3.01 8.94
C HIS A 46 6.12 -3.83 10.23
N LYS A 47 7.29 -4.04 10.85
CA LYS A 47 7.37 -4.79 12.11
C LYS A 47 6.57 -4.13 13.24
N VAL A 48 6.56 -2.80 13.30
CA VAL A 48 5.73 -2.07 14.28
C VAL A 48 4.24 -2.26 13.98
N GLY A 49 3.84 -2.22 12.71
CA GLY A 49 2.48 -2.55 12.29
C GLY A 49 2.06 -3.96 12.71
N ASP A 50 2.87 -4.97 12.38
CA ASP A 50 2.63 -6.37 12.75
C ASP A 50 2.48 -6.55 14.26
N MET A 51 3.29 -5.85 15.05
CA MET A 51 3.20 -5.86 16.52
C MET A 51 1.93 -5.17 17.01
N ALA A 52 1.53 -4.05 16.40
CA ALA A 52 0.31 -3.34 16.78
C ALA A 52 -0.95 -4.19 16.54
N GLN A 53 -0.95 -5.07 15.52
CA GLN A 53 -2.06 -6.01 15.29
C GLN A 53 -2.28 -6.96 16.47
N GLN A 54 -1.25 -7.25 17.27
CA GLN A 54 -1.37 -8.12 18.45
C GLN A 54 -2.16 -7.48 19.60
N LEU A 55 -2.31 -6.15 19.60
CA LEU A 55 -3.13 -5.44 20.58
C LEU A 55 -4.63 -5.62 20.33
N PHE A 56 -5.02 -5.99 19.11
CA PHE A 56 -6.41 -6.21 18.70
C PHE A 56 -6.53 -7.57 17.98
N PRO A 57 -6.47 -8.69 18.73
CA PRO A 57 -6.53 -10.03 18.14
C PRO A 57 -7.87 -10.31 17.45
N GLY A 58 -7.87 -11.24 16.49
CA GLY A 58 -9.08 -11.61 15.73
C GLY A 58 -9.37 -10.73 14.52
N GLY A 59 -8.47 -9.79 14.19
CA GLY A 59 -8.57 -8.98 12.97
C GLY A 59 -8.17 -9.74 11.70
N ILE A 60 -8.71 -9.29 10.56
CA ILE A 60 -8.40 -9.85 9.24
C ILE A 60 -7.53 -8.86 8.47
N ASP A 61 -6.36 -9.31 8.04
CA ASP A 61 -5.46 -8.54 7.19
C ASP A 61 -5.85 -8.70 5.71
N VAL A 62 -6.16 -7.58 5.06
CA VAL A 62 -6.53 -7.55 3.64
C VAL A 62 -5.45 -6.96 2.75
N SER A 63 -4.22 -6.80 3.25
CA SER A 63 -3.08 -6.24 2.51
C SER A 63 -2.97 -6.77 1.08
N PRO A 64 -2.94 -5.89 0.06
CA PRO A 64 -2.75 -6.32 -1.31
C PRO A 64 -1.33 -6.83 -1.52
N LYS A 65 -1.17 -8.05 -2.06
CA LYS A 65 0.15 -8.65 -2.34
C LYS A 65 0.94 -7.89 -3.41
N SER A 66 0.25 -7.10 -4.24
CA SER A 66 0.87 -6.24 -5.25
C SER A 66 -0.04 -5.08 -5.63
N PRO A 67 0.50 -3.99 -6.21
CA PRO A 67 -0.31 -2.84 -6.60
C PRO A 67 -1.42 -3.14 -7.62
N SER A 68 -1.35 -4.23 -8.37
CA SER A 68 -2.44 -4.63 -9.28
C SER A 68 -3.65 -5.22 -8.54
N GLN A 69 -3.49 -5.60 -7.27
CA GLN A 69 -4.52 -6.25 -6.48
C GLN A 69 -5.28 -5.31 -5.53
N TYR A 70 -4.99 -3.99 -5.55
CA TYR A 70 -5.72 -3.01 -4.73
C TYR A 70 -7.23 -3.11 -4.91
N GLN A 71 -7.71 -3.31 -6.15
CA GLN A 71 -9.14 -3.44 -6.40
C GLN A 71 -9.76 -4.66 -5.68
N LYS A 72 -9.03 -5.78 -5.66
CA LYS A 72 -9.46 -6.99 -4.96
C LYS A 72 -9.48 -6.76 -3.44
N SER A 73 -8.47 -6.07 -2.92
CA SER A 73 -8.40 -5.68 -1.52
C SER A 73 -9.61 -4.82 -1.11
N ALA A 74 -9.94 -3.80 -1.89
CA ALA A 74 -11.05 -2.90 -1.60
C ALA A 74 -12.41 -3.62 -1.61
N ILE A 75 -12.62 -4.54 -2.57
CA ILE A 75 -13.82 -5.38 -2.58
C ILE A 75 -13.89 -6.24 -1.31
N ARG A 76 -12.77 -6.87 -0.93
CA ARG A 76 -12.73 -7.69 0.28
C ARG A 76 -12.96 -6.87 1.54
N THR A 77 -12.44 -5.65 1.62
CA THR A 77 -12.72 -4.72 2.71
C THR A 77 -14.23 -4.43 2.82
N GLN A 78 -14.90 -4.14 1.70
CA GLN A 78 -16.35 -3.89 1.69
C GLN A 78 -17.16 -5.11 2.14
N GLU A 79 -16.80 -6.30 1.68
CA GLU A 79 -17.43 -7.57 2.12
C GLU A 79 -17.32 -7.74 3.64
N LEU A 80 -16.13 -7.57 4.20
CA LEU A 80 -15.89 -7.71 5.64
C LEU A 80 -16.66 -6.67 6.47
N ILE A 81 -16.76 -5.43 5.97
CA ILE A 81 -17.59 -4.40 6.61
C ILE A 81 -19.06 -4.83 6.61
N ALA A 82 -19.57 -5.36 5.49
CA ALA A 82 -20.95 -5.84 5.38
C ALA A 82 -21.21 -7.09 6.25
N GLU A 83 -20.22 -7.96 6.43
CA GLU A 83 -20.23 -9.12 7.33
C GLU A 83 -20.17 -8.73 8.81
N GLY A 84 -19.95 -7.45 9.14
CA GLY A 84 -19.88 -6.96 10.52
C GLY A 84 -18.52 -7.21 11.19
N GLN A 85 -17.47 -7.46 10.41
CA GLN A 85 -16.11 -7.62 10.94
C GLN A 85 -15.65 -6.33 11.63
N SER A 86 -15.27 -6.43 12.89
CA SER A 86 -14.93 -5.28 13.74
C SER A 86 -13.49 -4.78 13.55
N ILE A 87 -12.56 -5.68 13.22
CA ILE A 87 -11.13 -5.38 13.09
C ILE A 87 -10.65 -5.85 11.71
N ILE A 88 -10.22 -4.89 10.90
CA ILE A 88 -9.70 -5.11 9.54
C ILE A 88 -8.38 -4.35 9.40
N TYR A 89 -7.30 -5.05 9.09
CA TYR A 89 -5.97 -4.45 8.90
C TYR A 89 -5.69 -4.17 7.43
N GLU A 90 -5.00 -3.05 7.16
CA GLU A 90 -4.57 -2.65 5.81
C GLU A 90 -5.74 -2.53 4.82
N ALA A 91 -6.92 -2.16 5.34
CA ALA A 91 -8.13 -1.86 4.57
C ALA A 91 -7.88 -0.80 3.50
N THR A 92 -8.35 -1.07 2.27
CA THR A 92 -8.23 -0.16 1.10
C THR A 92 -9.60 0.32 0.67
#